data_AF-A0A7K6LAD9-F1
#
_entry.id   AF-A0A7K6LAD9-F1
#
_cell.length_a   1.000
_cell.length_b   1.000
_cell.length_c   1.000
_cell.angle_alpha   90.00
_cell.angle_beta   90.00
_cell.angle_gamma   90.00
#
_symmetry.space_group_name_H-M   'P 1'
#
loop_
_entity.id
_entity.type
_entity.pdbx_description
1 polymer ?
#
loop_
_entity_poly.entity_id
_entity_poly.type
_entity_poly.pdbx_seq_one_letter_code
_entity_poly.pdbx_strand_id
1 'polypeptide(L)'
;MAAARLGRLLPGSSVLFLCDLQERFRGSIVAFPQIVAVAARLLQGCRILGVPVLVTEQRPDVLGPTVPELGAQDLPRIPKTAFSMVGAAGPLLGDPKIRSVLLCGIEAQACILQTALDLLERGLDVHVAVDACSSR
;
A
#
# COMPACT_ATOMS: atom_id res chain seq x y z
N MET A 1 -5.43 28.96 -4.60
CA MET A 1 -5.01 27.55 -4.55
C MET A 1 -5.59 26.85 -5.76
N ALA A 2 -4.76 26.31 -6.66
CA ALA A 2 -5.27 25.44 -7.71
C ALA A 2 -5.89 24.21 -7.04
N ALA A 3 -7.13 23.85 -7.38
CA ALA A 3 -7.73 22.62 -6.90
C ALA A 3 -6.76 21.46 -7.21
N ALA A 4 -6.42 20.66 -6.20
CA ALA A 4 -5.59 19.48 -6.39
C ALA A 4 -6.21 18.66 -7.52
N ARG A 5 -5.45 18.46 -8.62
CA ARG A 5 -5.86 17.48 -9.62
C ARG A 5 -5.81 16.13 -8.91
N LEU A 6 -6.94 15.42 -8.85
CA LEU A 6 -7.04 14.11 -8.19
C LEU A 6 -6.05 13.07 -8.77
N GLY A 7 -5.50 13.33 -9.96
CA GLY A 7 -4.73 12.35 -10.71
C GLY A 7 -5.60 11.31 -11.40
N ARG A 8 -5.01 10.58 -12.33
CA ARG A 8 -5.62 9.38 -12.93
C ARG A 8 -4.66 8.21 -12.73
N LEU A 9 -5.18 7.09 -12.26
CA LEU A 9 -4.46 5.82 -12.28
C LEU A 9 -4.32 5.36 -13.73
N LEU A 10 -3.08 5.28 -14.19
CA LEU A 10 -2.70 4.72 -15.50
C LEU A 10 -1.66 3.63 -15.28
N PRO A 11 -1.77 2.46 -15.95
CA PRO A 11 -0.86 1.34 -15.70
C PRO A 11 0.63 1.69 -15.81
N GLY A 12 1.01 2.46 -16.83
CA GLY A 12 2.42 2.83 -17.08
C GLY A 12 2.99 3.94 -16.18
N SER A 13 2.19 4.52 -15.28
CA SER A 13 2.63 5.61 -14.40
C SER A 13 2.13 5.46 -12.96
N SER A 14 1.61 4.28 -12.60
CA SER A 14 1.08 3.99 -11.26
C SER A 14 1.89 2.91 -10.58
N VAL A 15 1.83 2.89 -9.25
CA VAL A 15 2.34 1.80 -8.42
C VAL A 15 1.31 1.45 -7.35
N LEU A 16 1.18 0.16 -7.03
CA LEU A 16 0.36 -0.32 -5.92
C LEU A 16 1.22 -0.47 -4.66
N PHE A 17 0.79 0.14 -3.57
CA PHE A 17 1.37 -0.02 -2.24
C PHE A 17 0.44 -0.88 -1.38
N LEU A 18 0.95 -2.03 -0.95
CA LEU A 18 0.32 -2.97 -0.01
C LEU A 18 0.96 -2.81 1.37
N CYS A 19 0.23 -2.15 2.28
CA CYS A 19 0.74 -1.71 3.57
C CYS A 19 0.39 -2.70 4.69
N ASP A 20 1.39 -3.44 5.18
CA ASP A 20 1.43 -4.05 6.51
C ASP A 20 0.25 -4.99 6.86
N LEU A 21 -0.32 -5.69 5.87
CA LEU A 21 -1.38 -6.69 6.05
C LEU A 21 -0.84 -7.99 6.67
N GLN A 22 -0.53 -7.94 7.97
CA GLN A 22 0.24 -8.98 8.68
C GLN A 22 -0.61 -9.82 9.65
N GLU A 23 -0.12 -11.03 9.94
CA GLU A 23 -0.78 -12.05 10.77
C GLU A 23 -1.28 -11.56 12.13
N ARG A 24 -0.49 -10.75 12.85
CA ARG A 24 -0.87 -10.31 14.21
C ARG A 24 -2.05 -9.35 14.24
N PHE A 25 -2.46 -8.79 13.10
CA PHE A 25 -3.59 -7.85 13.04
C PHE A 25 -4.96 -8.51 12.90
N ARG A 26 -5.03 -9.80 12.55
CA ARG A 26 -6.29 -10.54 12.26
C ARG A 26 -7.41 -10.32 13.27
N GLY A 27 -7.08 -10.32 14.56
CA GLY A 27 -8.07 -10.20 15.64
C GLY A 27 -8.34 -8.78 16.12
N SER A 28 -7.60 -7.80 15.60
CA SER A 28 -7.68 -6.42 16.09
C SER A 28 -8.25 -5.44 15.07
N ILE A 29 -8.17 -5.74 13.77
CA ILE A 29 -8.64 -4.84 12.71
C ILE A 29 -10.08 -5.17 12.34
N VAL A 30 -10.93 -4.15 12.25
CA VAL A 30 -12.31 -4.29 11.81
C VAL A 30 -12.35 -4.79 10.37
N ALA A 31 -13.12 -5.86 10.12
CA ALA A 31 -13.30 -6.46 8.79
C ALA A 31 -12.00 -6.93 8.10
N PHE A 32 -10.98 -7.34 8.87
CA PHE A 32 -9.67 -7.76 8.32
C PHE A 32 -9.76 -8.78 7.16
N PRO A 33 -10.56 -9.87 7.24
CA PRO A 33 -10.68 -10.80 6.10
C PRO A 33 -11.22 -10.16 4.82
N GLN A 34 -12.16 -9.22 4.95
CA GLN A 34 -12.75 -8.50 3.82
C GLN A 34 -11.73 -7.55 3.20
N ILE A 35 -11.00 -6.80 4.02
CA ILE A 35 -9.92 -5.91 3.59
C ILE A 35 -8.84 -6.67 2.81
N VAL A 36 -8.39 -7.80 3.34
CA VAL A 36 -7.40 -8.66 2.66
C VAL A 36 -7.93 -9.18 1.33
N ALA A 37 -9.20 -9.60 1.27
CA ALA A 37 -9.82 -10.06 0.04
C ALA A 37 -9.91 -8.96 -1.04
N VAL A 38 -10.18 -7.72 -0.66
CA VAL A 38 -10.17 -6.59 -1.60
C VAL A 38 -8.73 -6.27 -2.04
N ALA A 39 -7.78 -6.21 -1.11
CA ALA A 39 -6.37 -5.99 -1.42
C ALA A 39 -5.80 -7.06 -2.38
N ALA A 40 -6.18 -8.32 -2.22
CA ALA A 40 -5.82 -9.41 -3.14
C ALA A 40 -6.39 -9.21 -4.55
N ARG A 41 -7.62 -8.68 -4.68
CA ARG A 41 -8.21 -8.33 -5.99
C ARG A 41 -7.46 -7.18 -6.65
N LEU A 42 -7.08 -6.15 -5.88
CA LEU A 42 -6.27 -5.04 -6.38
C LEU A 42 -4.90 -5.54 -6.86
N LEU A 43 -4.24 -6.39 -6.08
CA LEU A 43 -2.98 -7.03 -6.48
C LEU A 43 -3.13 -7.79 -7.80
N GLN A 44 -4.18 -8.60 -7.94
CA GLN A 44 -4.43 -9.36 -9.15
C GLN A 44 -4.68 -8.46 -10.36
N GLY A 45 -5.47 -7.40 -10.19
CA GLY A 45 -5.69 -6.40 -11.24
C GLY A 45 -4.40 -5.71 -11.66
N CYS A 46 -3.58 -5.29 -10.71
CA CYS A 46 -2.28 -4.68 -10.97
C CYS A 46 -1.33 -5.62 -11.71
N ARG A 47 -1.29 -6.92 -11.37
CA ARG A 47 -0.51 -7.93 -12.10
C ARG A 47 -0.93 -8.04 -13.57
N ILE A 48 -2.24 -8.12 -13.83
CA ILE A 48 -2.79 -8.21 -15.20
C ILE A 48 -2.39 -6.97 -16.01
N LEU A 49 -2.40 -5.80 -15.38
CA LEU A 49 -2.10 -4.52 -16.02
C LEU A 49 -0.60 -4.19 -16.09
N GLY A 50 0.27 -5.02 -15.51
CA GLY A 50 1.71 -4.73 -15.43
C GLY A 50 2.06 -3.56 -14.52
N VAL A 51 1.20 -3.23 -13.54
CA VAL A 51 1.45 -2.19 -12.54
C VAL A 51 2.42 -2.71 -11.49
N PRO A 52 3.54 -2.03 -11.21
CA PRO A 52 4.47 -2.44 -10.16
C PRO A 52 3.81 -2.43 -8.79
N VAL A 53 4.28 -3.32 -7.90
CA VAL A 53 3.73 -3.50 -6.55
C VAL A 53 4.85 -3.42 -5.52
N LEU A 54 4.61 -2.66 -4.45
CA LEU A 54 5.42 -2.64 -3.24
C LEU A 54 4.64 -3.26 -2.09
N VAL A 55 5.26 -4.20 -1.39
CA VAL A 55 4.72 -4.79 -0.15
C VAL A 55 5.63 -4.40 1.01
N THR A 56 5.07 -3.85 2.07
CA THR A 56 5.81 -3.60 3.32
C THR A 56 5.31 -4.45 4.47
N GLU A 57 6.21 -4.71 5.41
CA GLU A 57 5.89 -5.33 6.69
C GLU A 57 6.42 -4.44 7.81
N GLN A 58 5.54 -3.97 8.69
CA GLN A 58 5.93 -3.27 9.90
C GLN A 58 6.47 -4.30 10.90
N ARG A 59 7.73 -4.16 11.33
CA ARG A 59 8.32 -4.99 12.40
C ARG A 59 7.91 -6.48 12.30
N PRO A 60 8.20 -7.20 11.20
CA PRO A 60 7.72 -8.57 11.01
C PRO A 60 8.20 -9.55 12.08
N ASP A 61 9.31 -9.21 12.76
CA ASP A 61 9.81 -9.90 13.96
C ASP A 61 8.79 -9.91 15.12
N VAL A 62 7.94 -8.89 15.21
CA VAL A 62 6.92 -8.72 16.25
C VAL A 62 5.51 -8.98 15.71
N LEU A 63 5.20 -8.45 14.53
CA LEU A 63 3.86 -8.44 13.95
C LEU A 63 3.58 -9.61 13.01
N GLY A 64 4.58 -10.46 12.77
CA GLY A 64 4.49 -11.61 11.88
C GLY A 64 4.56 -11.21 10.40
N PRO A 65 4.54 -12.21 9.51
CA PRO A 65 4.60 -11.98 8.07
C PRO A 65 3.28 -11.44 7.53
N THR A 66 3.33 -10.98 6.28
CA THR A 66 2.16 -10.72 5.44
C THR A 66 1.28 -11.97 5.35
N VAL A 67 -0.04 -11.79 5.43
CA VAL A 67 -0.99 -12.91 5.40
C VAL A 67 -1.00 -13.63 4.05
N PRO A 68 -1.05 -14.97 4.02
CA PRO A 68 -0.99 -15.74 2.78
C PRO A 68 -2.18 -15.52 1.84
N GLU A 69 -3.35 -15.15 2.39
CA GLU A 69 -4.56 -14.87 1.62
C GLU A 69 -4.41 -13.65 0.70
N LEU A 70 -3.41 -12.79 0.94
CA LEU A 70 -3.10 -11.67 0.06
C LEU A 70 -2.56 -12.13 -1.31
N GLY A 71 -1.93 -13.32 -1.39
CA GLY A 71 -1.38 -13.83 -2.65
C GLY A 71 -0.10 -13.14 -3.12
N ALA A 72 0.68 -12.57 -2.20
CA ALA A 72 1.91 -11.79 -2.47
C ALA A 72 3.21 -12.56 -2.13
N GLN A 73 3.18 -13.89 -2.05
CA GLN A 73 4.32 -14.72 -1.63
C GLN A 73 5.52 -14.65 -2.61
N ASP A 74 5.26 -14.39 -3.88
CA ASP A 74 6.21 -14.19 -4.97
C ASP A 74 6.85 -12.80 -4.99
N LEU A 75 6.30 -11.83 -4.23
CA LEU A 75 6.79 -10.45 -4.21
C LEU A 75 7.76 -10.21 -3.05
N PRO A 76 8.81 -9.41 -3.19
CA PRO A 76 9.62 -8.96 -2.06
C PRO A 76 8.75 -8.23 -1.03
N ARG A 77 8.89 -8.59 0.25
CA ARG A 77 8.30 -7.86 1.38
C ARG A 77 9.38 -7.07 2.06
N ILE A 78 9.25 -5.74 2.07
CA ILE A 78 10.28 -4.85 2.60
C ILE A 78 9.97 -4.58 4.07
N PRO A 79 10.80 -5.06 5.02
CA PRO A 79 10.59 -4.78 6.43
C PRO A 79 10.86 -3.32 6.73
N LYS A 80 10.06 -2.72 7.61
CA LYS A 80 10.24 -1.34 8.07
C LYS A 80 9.89 -1.16 9.54
N THR A 81 10.42 -0.08 10.10
CA THR A 81 10.11 0.39 11.47
C THR A 81 9.37 1.73 11.46
N ALA A 82 9.59 2.55 10.42
CA ALA A 82 8.83 3.77 10.20
C ALA A 82 7.39 3.46 9.75
N PHE A 83 6.43 4.28 10.14
CA PHE A 83 5.04 4.12 9.71
C PHE A 83 4.87 4.29 8.20
N SER A 84 5.47 5.35 7.64
CA SER A 84 5.42 5.61 6.20
C SER A 84 6.17 4.55 5.38
N MET A 85 5.57 4.13 4.26
CA MET A 85 6.19 3.22 3.29
C MET A 85 7.24 3.90 2.40
N VAL A 86 7.30 5.23 2.38
CA VAL A 86 8.12 5.99 1.42
C VAL A 86 9.61 5.64 1.52
N GLY A 87 10.13 5.38 2.72
CA GLY A 87 11.51 4.94 2.91
C GLY A 87 11.81 3.55 2.31
N ALA A 88 10.80 2.67 2.26
CA ALA A 88 10.90 1.34 1.66
C ALA A 88 10.72 1.37 0.12
N ALA A 89 10.16 2.45 -0.42
CA ALA A 89 9.81 2.56 -1.83
C ALA A 89 10.92 3.10 -2.74
N GLY A 90 12.13 3.32 -2.20
CA GLY A 90 13.22 4.10 -2.82
C GLY A 90 13.34 4.00 -4.35
N PRO A 91 13.63 2.82 -4.94
CA PRO A 91 13.78 2.68 -6.38
C PRO A 91 12.50 2.98 -7.19
N LEU A 92 11.32 2.62 -6.65
CA LEU A 92 10.04 2.83 -7.33
C LEU A 92 9.68 4.31 -7.40
N LEU A 93 9.86 5.05 -6.30
CA LEU A 93 9.60 6.49 -6.27
C LEU A 93 10.71 7.33 -6.92
N GLY A 94 11.83 6.70 -7.28
CA GLY A 94 12.91 7.32 -8.05
C GLY A 94 12.64 7.32 -9.57
N ASP A 95 11.70 6.51 -10.06
CA ASP A 95 11.33 6.50 -11.49
C ASP A 95 10.47 7.73 -11.81
N PRO A 96 10.93 8.65 -12.68
CA PRO A 96 10.18 9.86 -13.05
C PRO A 96 8.85 9.57 -13.76
N LYS A 97 8.63 8.34 -14.23
CA LYS A 97 7.36 7.91 -14.82
C LYS A 97 6.27 7.68 -13.78
N ILE A 98 6.62 7.42 -12.52
CA ILE A 98 5.63 7.21 -11.47
C ILE A 98 5.03 8.57 -11.09
N ARG A 99 3.71 8.67 -11.25
CA ARG A 99 2.91 9.87 -10.98
C ARG A 99 1.86 9.63 -9.91
N SER A 100 1.39 8.38 -9.79
CA SER A 100 0.30 8.02 -8.91
C SER A 100 0.56 6.76 -8.09
N VAL A 101 0.05 6.74 -6.86
CA VAL A 101 0.10 5.58 -5.97
C VAL A 101 -1.31 5.14 -5.63
N LEU A 102 -1.62 3.88 -5.91
CA LEU A 102 -2.78 3.20 -5.33
C LEU A 102 -2.35 2.61 -3.98
N LEU A 103 -2.94 3.08 -2.89
CA LEU A 103 -2.54 2.75 -1.52
C LEU A 103 -3.65 1.97 -0.82
N CYS A 104 -3.29 0.83 -0.22
CA CYS A 104 -4.20 0.07 0.64
C CYS A 104 -3.44 -0.71 1.72
N GLY A 105 -4.15 -1.18 2.74
CA GLY A 105 -3.59 -1.89 3.88
C GLY A 105 -3.98 -1.27 5.22
N ILE A 106 -3.13 -1.42 6.22
CA ILE A 106 -3.42 -1.04 7.62
C ILE A 106 -2.20 -0.41 8.31
N GLU A 107 -2.38 0.37 9.38
CA GLU A 107 -3.64 0.94 9.87
C GLU A 107 -3.96 2.26 9.16
N ALA A 108 -5.25 2.54 8.93
CA ALA A 108 -5.71 3.70 8.15
C ALA A 108 -5.18 5.03 8.72
N GLN A 109 -5.19 5.19 10.04
CA GLN A 109 -4.76 6.39 10.76
C GLN A 109 -3.25 6.48 11.03
N ALA A 110 -2.50 5.41 10.78
CA ALA A 110 -1.07 5.34 11.07
C ALA A 110 -0.27 5.16 9.76
N CYS A 111 0.05 3.93 9.38
CA CYS A 111 0.90 3.67 8.21
C CYS A 111 0.28 4.21 6.91
N ILE A 112 -1.03 4.07 6.71
CA ILE A 112 -1.70 4.58 5.51
C ILE A 112 -1.70 6.11 5.50
N LEU A 113 -2.13 6.76 6.58
CA LEU A 113 -2.16 8.23 6.68
C LEU A 113 -0.77 8.84 6.47
N GLN A 114 0.25 8.35 7.20
CA GLN A 114 1.61 8.87 7.09
C GLN A 114 2.19 8.66 5.69
N THR A 115 1.96 7.47 5.09
CA THR A 115 2.37 7.21 3.71
C THR A 115 1.68 8.15 2.73
N ALA A 116 0.37 8.37 2.87
CA ALA A 116 -0.38 9.26 1.99
C ALA A 116 0.13 10.70 2.06
N LEU A 117 0.36 11.23 3.27
CA LEU A 117 0.89 12.57 3.48
C LEU A 117 2.29 12.73 2.84
N ASP A 118 3.23 11.81 3.11
CA ASP A 118 4.58 11.87 2.55
C ASP A 118 4.59 11.77 1.02
N LEU A 119 3.68 10.99 0.43
CA LEU A 119 3.54 10.88 -1.03
C LEU A 119 2.97 12.18 -1.64
N LEU A 120 1.99 12.80 -0.98
CA LEU A 120 1.43 14.09 -1.40
C LEU A 120 2.48 15.21 -1.32
N GLU A 121 3.31 15.23 -0.26
CA GLU A 121 4.42 16.18 -0.12
C GLU A 121 5.46 16.03 -1.24
N ARG A 122 5.60 14.83 -1.80
CA ARG A 122 6.42 14.55 -2.99
C ARG A 122 5.76 14.92 -4.32
N GLY A 123 4.52 15.41 -4.29
CA GLY A 123 3.76 15.80 -5.47
C GLY A 123 3.21 14.63 -6.28
N LEU A 124 3.04 13.46 -5.67
CA LEU A 124 2.40 12.30 -6.29
C LEU A 124 0.88 12.33 -6.05
N ASP A 125 0.13 11.81 -7.00
CA ASP A 125 -1.31 11.59 -6.86
C ASP A 125 -1.55 10.34 -6.00
N VAL A 126 -2.31 10.46 -4.91
CA VAL A 126 -2.56 9.34 -3.98
C VAL A 126 -4.01 8.91 -4.02
N HIS A 127 -4.24 7.64 -4.33
CA HIS A 127 -5.55 7.02 -4.36
C HIS A 127 -5.64 5.96 -3.26
N VAL A 128 -6.35 6.26 -2.18
CA VAL A 128 -6.58 5.28 -1.10
C VAL A 128 -7.78 4.41 -1.47
N ALA A 129 -7.57 3.10 -1.60
CA ALA A 129 -8.68 2.15 -1.76
C ALA A 129 -9.31 1.88 -0.38
N VAL A 130 -10.30 2.68 -0.02
CA VAL A 130 -10.89 2.70 1.33
C VAL A 130 -11.54 1.37 1.73
N ASP A 131 -12.02 0.58 0.77
CA ASP A 131 -12.55 -0.77 0.96
C ASP A 131 -11.45 -1.83 1.15
N ALA A 132 -10.19 -1.45 0.99
CA ALA A 132 -8.99 -2.20 1.35
C ALA A 132 -8.16 -1.51 2.44
N CYS A 133 -8.78 -0.63 3.24
CA CYS A 133 -8.17 0.00 4.42
C CYS A 133 -9.03 -0.18 5.66
N SER A 134 -8.40 -0.31 6.82
CA SER A 134 -9.11 -0.37 8.11
C SER A 134 -8.18 -0.06 9.29
N SER A 135 -8.76 -0.06 10.49
CA SER A 135 -8.16 0.28 11.77
C SER A 135 -8.71 -0.63 12.87
N ARG A 136 -8.13 -0.53 14.06
CA ARG A 136 -8.65 -1.15 15.27
C ARG A 136 -9.89 -0.44 15.81
#